data_AF-A0A2V8NVP4-F1
#
_entry.id   AF-A0A2V8NVP4-F1
#
_cell.length_a   1.000
_cell.length_b   1.000
_cell.length_c   1.000
_cell.angle_alpha   90.00
_cell.angle_beta   90.00
_cell.angle_gamma   90.00
#
_symmetry.space_group_name_H-M   'P 1'
#
loop_
_entity.id
_entity.type
_entity.pdbx_description
1 polymer ?
#
loop_
_entity_poly.entity_id
_entity_poly.type
_entity_poly.pdbx_seq_one_letter_code
_entity_poly.pdbx_strand_id
1 'polypeptide(L)'
;MKRFGHSMREHWALDPNITYLNHGTVGAPPRCVLEAQQKLRDEIERQPSHFLLRELAGIRLGADGAKQPRLRAAADEVGRFVGADGKDLVFVDNATSGVNAVLRTFDFREGDEVLILDHAYGAVRNAVICW
;
A
#
# COMPACT_ATOMS: atom_id res chain seq x y z
N MET A 1 4.37 -12.46 -27.65
CA MET A 1 4.89 -11.66 -26.51
C MET A 1 4.05 -10.39 -26.42
N LYS A 2 3.57 -9.98 -25.24
CA LYS A 2 2.87 -8.70 -25.10
C LYS A 2 3.85 -7.55 -25.37
N ARG A 3 3.49 -6.62 -26.26
CA ARG A 3 4.34 -5.48 -26.64
C ARG A 3 3.95 -4.25 -25.81
N PHE A 4 4.92 -3.64 -25.13
CA PHE A 4 4.72 -2.37 -24.42
C PHE A 4 4.48 -1.21 -25.39
N GLY A 5 3.87 -0.12 -24.90
CA GLY A 5 3.52 1.07 -25.68
C GLY A 5 2.01 1.29 -25.77
N HIS A 6 1.56 2.00 -26.81
CA HIS A 6 0.16 2.41 -26.99
C HIS A 6 -0.85 1.25 -26.92
N SER A 7 -0.49 0.06 -27.38
CA SER A 7 -1.34 -1.14 -27.32
C SER A 7 -1.73 -1.53 -25.89
N MET A 8 -0.94 -1.15 -24.88
CA MET A 8 -1.25 -1.45 -23.48
C MET A 8 -2.35 -0.54 -22.93
N ARG A 9 -2.63 0.62 -23.55
CA ARG A 9 -3.54 1.65 -23.03
C ARG A 9 -4.96 1.13 -22.76
N GLU A 10 -5.42 0.13 -23.52
CA GLU A 10 -6.74 -0.49 -23.32
C GLU A 10 -6.93 -1.10 -21.92
N HIS A 11 -5.83 -1.48 -21.27
CA HIS A 11 -5.85 -2.03 -19.91
C HIS A 11 -6.03 -0.96 -18.83
N TRP A 12 -6.07 0.33 -19.16
CA TRP A 12 -6.33 1.40 -18.20
C TRP A 12 -7.70 2.05 -18.47
N ALA A 13 -8.27 2.65 -17.42
CA ALA A 13 -9.50 3.42 -17.50
C ALA A 13 -9.25 4.93 -17.73
N LEU A 14 -8.09 5.29 -18.26
CA LEU A 14 -7.74 6.69 -18.58
C LEU A 14 -8.62 7.22 -19.72
N ASP A 15 -8.96 8.50 -19.67
CA ASP A 15 -9.67 9.20 -20.75
C ASP A 15 -8.92 8.99 -22.08
N PRO A 16 -9.55 8.41 -23.13
CA PRO A 16 -8.89 8.14 -24.41
C PRO A 16 -8.41 9.41 -25.13
N ASN A 17 -8.98 10.57 -24.82
CA ASN A 17 -8.64 11.85 -25.45
C ASN A 17 -7.46 12.57 -24.78
N ILE A 18 -7.00 12.10 -23.61
CA ILE A 18 -5.92 12.74 -22.85
C ILE A 18 -4.63 11.94 -22.97
N THR A 19 -3.52 12.58 -23.30
CA THR A 19 -2.19 11.96 -23.12
C THR A 19 -1.76 12.16 -21.67
N TYR A 20 -1.98 11.15 -20.82
CA TYR A 20 -1.68 11.24 -19.40
C TYR A 20 -0.17 11.08 -19.14
N LEU A 21 0.54 12.20 -19.06
CA LEU A 21 2.01 12.25 -18.92
C LEU A 21 2.49 12.27 -17.46
N ASN A 22 1.59 12.33 -16.48
CA ASN A 22 1.94 12.52 -15.07
C ASN A 22 1.56 11.33 -14.16
N HIS A 23 1.83 10.10 -14.63
CA HIS A 23 1.50 8.87 -13.90
C HIS A 23 2.19 8.79 -12.53
N GLY A 24 3.36 9.42 -12.38
CA GLY A 24 4.15 9.39 -11.15
C GLY A 24 3.54 10.12 -9.95
N THR A 25 2.52 10.96 -10.13
CA THR A 25 1.93 11.72 -9.00
C THR A 25 0.97 10.87 -8.16
N VAL A 26 0.02 10.19 -8.80
CA VAL A 26 -1.01 9.38 -8.11
C VAL A 26 -1.21 7.98 -8.69
N GLY A 27 -0.56 7.69 -9.82
CA GLY A 27 -0.74 6.43 -10.54
C GLY A 27 -2.10 6.30 -11.22
N ALA A 28 -2.25 5.21 -11.97
CA ALA A 28 -3.56 4.71 -12.43
C ALA A 28 -3.52 3.18 -12.44
N PRO A 29 -4.38 2.50 -11.67
CA PRO A 29 -4.43 1.04 -11.69
C PRO A 29 -4.99 0.54 -13.03
N PRO A 30 -4.46 -0.57 -13.57
CA PRO A 30 -5.08 -1.21 -14.72
C PRO A 30 -6.45 -1.81 -14.34
N ARG A 31 -7.31 -2.02 -15.33
CA ARG A 31 -8.68 -2.53 -15.20
C ARG A 31 -8.76 -3.84 -14.43
N CYS A 32 -7.83 -4.78 -14.65
CA CYS A 32 -7.80 -6.03 -13.91
C CYS A 32 -7.62 -5.83 -12.39
N VAL A 33 -6.87 -4.80 -11.98
CA VAL A 33 -6.70 -4.45 -10.56
C VAL A 33 -7.97 -3.79 -10.03
N LEU A 34 -8.62 -2.92 -10.81
CA LEU A 34 -9.91 -2.32 -10.45
C LEU A 34 -11.01 -3.37 -10.29
N GLU A 35 -11.05 -4.37 -11.16
CA GLU A 35 -11.97 -5.50 -11.09
C GLU A 35 -11.72 -6.35 -9.85
N ALA A 36 -10.45 -6.66 -9.52
CA ALA A 36 -10.11 -7.35 -8.28
C ALA A 36 -10.52 -6.54 -7.05
N GLN A 37 -10.31 -5.22 -7.06
CA GLN A 37 -10.73 -4.33 -5.99
C GLN A 37 -12.26 -4.32 -5.81
N GLN A 38 -13.03 -4.34 -6.91
CA GLN A 38 -14.50 -4.43 -6.84
C GLN A 38 -14.94 -5.76 -6.22
N LYS A 39 -14.35 -6.88 -6.63
CA LYS A 39 -14.66 -8.20 -6.05
C LYS A 39 -14.40 -8.22 -4.54
N LEU A 40 -13.30 -7.62 -4.08
CA LEU A 40 -13.00 -7.49 -2.66
C LEU A 40 -14.05 -6.65 -1.93
N ARG A 41 -14.50 -5.54 -2.52
CA ARG A 41 -15.60 -4.74 -1.95
C ARG A 41 -16.87 -5.57 -1.83
N ASP A 42 -17.24 -6.28 -2.90
CA ASP A 42 -18.44 -7.14 -2.88
C ASP A 42 -18.34 -8.26 -1.84
N GLU A 43 -17.13 -8.81 -1.59
CA GLU A 43 -16.89 -9.79 -0.52
C GLU A 43 -17.03 -9.17 0.87
N ILE A 44 -16.46 -7.96 1.07
CA ILE A 44 -16.59 -7.22 2.33
C ILE A 44 -18.07 -6.97 2.64
N GLU A 45 -18.85 -6.44 1.69
CA GLU A 45 -20.25 -6.07 1.92
C GLU A 45 -21.18 -7.26 2.17
N ARG A 46 -20.83 -8.47 1.71
CA ARG A 46 -21.62 -9.68 2.01
C ARG A 46 -21.59 -10.04 3.49
N GLN A 47 -20.46 -9.84 4.17
CA GLN A 47 -20.33 -10.15 5.60
C GLN A 47 -19.15 -9.38 6.26
N PRO A 48 -19.32 -8.07 6.53
CA PRO A 48 -18.19 -7.17 6.85
C PRO A 48 -17.38 -7.61 8.06
N SER A 49 -18.04 -7.98 9.17
CA SER A 49 -17.36 -8.40 10.39
C SER A 49 -16.57 -9.70 10.21
N HIS A 50 -17.09 -10.64 9.41
CA HIS A 50 -16.38 -11.89 9.13
C HIS A 50 -15.13 -11.60 8.29
N PHE A 51 -15.30 -10.86 7.19
CA PHE A 51 -14.20 -10.54 6.30
C PHE A 51 -13.11 -9.73 7.02
N LEU A 52 -13.46 -8.58 7.62
CA LEU A 52 -12.47 -7.65 8.18
C LEU A 52 -11.76 -8.25 9.39
N LEU A 53 -12.50 -8.87 10.32
CA LEU A 53 -11.90 -9.39 11.55
C LEU A 53 -11.25 -10.75 11.33
N ARG A 54 -11.94 -11.70 10.67
CA ARG A 54 -11.48 -13.10 10.60
C ARG A 54 -10.58 -13.37 9.40
N GLU A 55 -10.95 -12.88 8.21
CA GLU A 55 -10.21 -13.20 6.98
C GLU A 55 -9.04 -12.25 6.75
N LEU A 56 -9.26 -10.94 6.86
CA LEU A 56 -8.27 -9.92 6.57
C LEU A 56 -7.26 -9.78 7.71
N ALA A 57 -7.73 -9.47 8.92
CA ALA A 57 -6.90 -9.23 10.10
C ALA A 57 -6.49 -10.51 10.85
N GLY A 58 -7.26 -11.59 10.72
CA GLY A 58 -6.97 -12.86 11.42
C GLY A 58 -7.28 -12.84 12.92
N ILE A 59 -8.06 -11.88 13.40
CA ILE A 59 -8.56 -11.81 14.77
C ILE A 59 -9.50 -13.00 14.96
N ARG A 60 -9.19 -13.94 15.85
CA ARG A 60 -9.99 -15.15 16.11
C ARG A 60 -10.38 -15.24 17.58
N LEU A 61 -11.53 -15.86 17.85
CA LEU A 61 -11.96 -16.25 19.19
C LEU A 61 -12.04 -17.78 19.19
N GLY A 62 -11.20 -18.47 19.96
CA GLY A 62 -11.20 -19.94 20.03
C GLY A 62 -10.23 -20.62 19.05
N ALA A 63 -10.43 -21.93 18.85
CA ALA A 63 -9.51 -22.85 18.17
C ALA A 63 -9.79 -23.03 16.66
N ASP A 64 -10.42 -22.04 16.02
CA ASP A 64 -10.81 -22.13 14.61
C ASP A 64 -9.56 -22.18 13.72
N GLY A 65 -9.55 -23.14 12.79
CA GLY A 65 -8.37 -23.57 12.02
C GLY A 65 -7.47 -22.44 11.48
N ALA A 66 -6.16 -22.70 11.51
CA ALA A 66 -5.12 -21.75 11.15
C ALA A 66 -5.06 -21.46 9.64
N LYS A 67 -5.97 -20.63 9.13
CA LYS A 67 -5.81 -20.02 7.80
C LYS A 67 -4.96 -18.76 7.92
N GLN A 68 -3.97 -18.60 7.05
CA GLN A 68 -3.19 -17.37 6.99
C GLN A 68 -4.11 -16.16 6.71
N PRO A 69 -3.99 -15.05 7.46
CA PRO A 69 -4.76 -13.83 7.19
C PRO A 69 -4.44 -13.29 5.79
N ARG A 70 -5.44 -12.77 5.08
CA ARG A 70 -5.25 -12.26 3.70
C ARG A 70 -4.24 -11.13 3.63
N LEU A 71 -4.15 -10.30 4.67
CA LEU A 71 -3.16 -9.23 4.75
C LEU A 71 -1.72 -9.76 4.87
N ARG A 72 -1.53 -10.97 5.41
CA ARG A 72 -0.21 -11.62 5.49
C ARG A 72 0.17 -12.31 4.19
N ALA A 73 -0.78 -13.01 3.57
CA ALA A 73 -0.57 -13.54 2.22
C ALA A 73 -0.20 -12.44 1.21
N ALA A 74 -0.85 -11.26 1.29
CA ALA A 74 -0.50 -10.12 0.44
C ALA A 74 0.91 -9.57 0.75
N ALA A 75 1.32 -9.56 2.02
CA ALA A 75 2.67 -9.11 2.39
C ALA A 75 3.76 -10.08 1.89
N ASP A 76 3.51 -11.39 1.90
CA ASP A 76 4.44 -12.39 1.37
C ASP A 76 4.66 -12.20 -0.14
N GLU A 77 3.60 -11.94 -0.90
CA GLU A 77 3.70 -11.66 -2.34
C GLU A 77 4.44 -10.36 -2.64
N VAL A 78 4.17 -9.29 -1.87
CA VAL A 78 4.89 -8.01 -2.02
C VAL A 78 6.36 -8.18 -1.62
N GLY A 79 6.64 -8.89 -0.52
CA GLY A 79 7.98 -9.20 -0.06
C GLY A 79 8.80 -9.87 -1.13
N ARG A 80 8.26 -10.93 -1.75
CA ARG A 80 8.90 -11.62 -2.87
C ARG A 80 9.18 -10.68 -4.05
N PHE A 81 8.28 -9.74 -4.34
CA PHE A 81 8.48 -8.77 -5.42
C PHE A 81 9.60 -7.74 -5.11
N VAL A 82 9.69 -7.26 -3.87
CA VAL A 82 10.68 -6.24 -3.45
C VAL A 82 11.98 -6.82 -2.88
N GLY A 83 12.09 -8.15 -2.77
CA GLY A 83 13.26 -8.82 -2.21
C GLY A 83 13.33 -8.80 -0.67
N ALA A 84 12.18 -8.81 0.01
CA ALA A 84 12.05 -8.83 1.47
C ALA A 84 11.21 -10.02 1.96
N ASP A 85 11.29 -10.34 3.25
CA ASP A 85 10.38 -11.31 3.88
C ASP A 85 9.04 -10.61 4.19
N GLY A 86 7.92 -11.27 3.88
CA GLY A 86 6.58 -10.72 4.11
C GLY A 86 6.28 -10.46 5.60
N LYS A 87 6.96 -11.16 6.51
CA LYS A 87 6.84 -10.89 7.95
C LYS A 87 7.41 -9.53 8.35
N ASP A 88 8.36 -9.00 7.57
CA ASP A 88 9.03 -7.72 7.81
C ASP A 88 8.29 -6.55 7.13
N LEU A 89 7.13 -6.83 6.50
CA LEU A 89 6.32 -5.84 5.79
C LEU A 89 4.97 -5.59 6.45
N VAL A 90 4.62 -4.31 6.54
CA VAL A 90 3.30 -3.83 6.95
C VAL A 90 2.72 -2.92 5.86
N PHE A 91 1.39 -2.84 5.81
CA PHE A 91 0.68 -1.93 4.90
C PHE A 91 0.26 -0.68 5.67
N VAL A 92 0.53 0.48 5.08
CA VAL A 92 0.10 1.81 5.54
C VAL A 92 -0.57 2.53 4.38
N ASP A 93 -1.35 3.57 4.68
CA ASP A 93 -2.17 4.24 3.66
C ASP A 93 -1.35 4.88 2.53
N ASN A 94 -0.18 5.43 2.85
CA ASN A 94 0.69 6.12 1.90
C ASN A 94 2.10 6.36 2.48
N ALA A 95 3.00 6.89 1.63
CA ALA A 95 4.39 7.20 2.00
C ALA A 95 4.50 8.21 3.17
N THR A 96 3.63 9.21 3.23
CA THR A 96 3.62 10.21 4.31
C THR A 96 3.29 9.56 5.66
N SER A 97 2.29 8.68 5.70
CA SER A 97 1.94 7.91 6.90
C SER A 97 3.11 7.01 7.34
N GLY A 98 3.79 6.36 6.39
CA GLY A 98 4.95 5.52 6.68
C GLY A 98 6.11 6.27 7.33
N VAL A 99 6.48 7.42 6.79
CA VAL A 99 7.54 8.27 7.37
C VAL A 99 7.16 8.77 8.77
N ASN A 100 5.92 9.23 8.96
CA ASN A 100 5.45 9.66 10.27
C ASN A 100 5.46 8.52 11.29
N ALA A 101 5.05 7.31 10.88
CA ALA A 101 5.04 6.15 11.77
C ALA A 101 6.45 5.81 12.27
N VAL A 102 7.47 5.86 11.39
CA VAL A 102 8.86 5.62 11.79
C VAL A 102 9.37 6.73 12.70
N LEU A 103 9.27 7.99 12.27
CA LEU A 103 9.81 9.12 13.03
C LEU A 103 9.24 9.19 14.44
N ARG A 104 7.92 9.02 14.59
CA ARG A 104 7.23 9.10 15.90
C ARG A 104 7.54 7.96 16.87
N THR A 105 8.31 6.95 16.46
CA THR A 105 8.75 5.88 17.37
C THR A 105 10.05 6.21 18.11
N PHE A 106 10.80 7.21 17.64
CA PHE A 106 12.03 7.64 18.27
C PHE A 106 11.74 8.59 19.44
N ASP A 107 12.39 8.32 20.57
CA ASP A 107 12.44 9.21 21.74
C ASP A 107 13.59 10.21 21.55
N PHE A 108 13.40 11.19 20.66
CA PHE A 108 14.41 12.20 20.38
C PHE A 108 14.73 13.03 21.62
N ARG A 109 16.02 13.21 21.89
CA ARG A 109 16.54 13.98 23.03
C ARG A 109 17.26 15.22 22.56
N GLU A 110 17.52 16.12 23.50
CA GLU A 110 18.35 17.29 23.25
C GLU A 110 19.72 16.85 22.68
N GLY A 111 20.09 17.42 21.55
CA GLY A 111 21.32 17.10 20.82
C GLY A 111 21.17 16.04 19.72
N ASP A 112 20.02 15.36 19.61
CA ASP A 112 19.76 14.47 18.48
C ASP A 112 19.49 15.28 17.19
N GLU A 113 19.96 14.75 16.06
CA GLU A 113 19.81 15.39 14.75
C GLU A 113 19.17 14.44 13.74
N VAL A 114 18.27 14.97 12.91
CA VAL A 114 17.70 14.26 11.76
C VAL A 114 18.21 14.91 10.48
N LEU A 115 19.02 14.17 9.73
CA LEU A 115 19.60 14.64 8.47
C LEU A 115 18.67 14.31 7.30
N ILE A 116 18.32 15.33 6.52
CA ILE A 116 17.57 15.19 5.27
C ILE A 116 18.25 15.97 4.14
N LEU A 117 18.04 15.51 2.90
CA LEU A 117 18.50 16.22 1.71
C LEU A 117 17.53 17.35 1.35
N ASP A 118 18.04 18.37 0.67
CA ASP A 118 17.27 19.46 0.05
C ASP A 118 16.32 18.98 -1.06
N HIS A 119 16.56 17.78 -1.60
CA HIS A 119 15.70 17.09 -2.57
C HIS A 119 14.58 16.26 -1.93
N ALA A 120 14.42 16.28 -0.59
CA ALA A 120 13.41 15.51 0.09
C ALA A 120 11.98 15.90 -0.34
N TYR A 121 11.09 14.91 -0.46
CA TYR A 121 9.67 15.16 -0.73
C TYR A 121 9.08 16.07 0.36
N GLY A 122 8.27 17.06 -0.03
CA GLY A 122 7.78 18.09 0.88
C GLY A 122 7.08 17.55 2.13
N ALA A 123 6.29 16.47 2.01
CA ALA A 123 5.65 15.86 3.18
C ALA A 123 6.63 15.16 4.12
N VAL A 124 7.73 14.59 3.59
CA VAL A 124 8.81 14.00 4.40
C VAL A 124 9.55 15.11 5.15
N ARG A 125 9.90 16.19 4.46
CA ARG A 125 10.51 17.36 5.09
C ARG A 125 9.64 17.92 6.22
N ASN A 126 8.33 18.08 5.97
CA ASN A 126 7.38 18.56 6.97
C ASN A 126 7.31 17.62 8.18
N ALA A 127 7.32 16.30 7.98
CA ALA A 127 7.34 15.34 9.08
C ALA A 127 8.58 15.46 9.98
N VAL A 128 9.70 15.99 9.45
CA VAL A 128 10.94 16.19 10.20
C VAL A 128 10.98 17.54 10.91
N ILE A 129 10.41 18.60 10.34
CA ILE A 129 10.52 19.97 10.89
C ILE A 129 9.29 20.44 11.66
N CYS A 130 8.14 19.78 11.49
CA CYS A 130 6.90 20.10 12.18
C CYS A 130 6.61 19.03 13.23
N TRP A 131 7.16 19.24 14.43
CA TRP A 131 6.89 18.45 15.63
C TRP A 131 6.05 19.25 16.61
#